data_AF-A0A6A4C8B6-F1
#
_entry.id   AF-A0A6A4C8B6-F1
#
_cell.length_a   1.000
_cell.length_b   1.000
_cell.length_c   1.000
_cell.angle_alpha   90.00
_cell.angle_beta   90.00
_cell.angle_gamma   90.00
#
_symmetry.space_group_name_H-M   'P 1'
#
loop_
_entity.id
_entity.type
_entity.pdbx_description
1 polymer ?
#
loop_
_entity_poly.entity_id
_entity_poly.type
_entity_poly.pdbx_seq_one_letter_code
_entity_poly.pdbx_strand_id
1 'polypeptide(L)'
;MMNRMEDLEAREAAGEGVKDQEEESEVQAAALKAKGYDAFSRRHFPAAAQYYSQAIELDPTSHIMFGDRAAAYHRLKKYKLALEDSDVARSC
;
A
#
# COMPACT_ATOMS: atom_id res chain seq x y z
N MET A 1 -30.74 -38.15 -15.80
CA MET A 1 -30.30 -36.82 -16.26
C MET A 1 -30.47 -35.86 -15.11
N MET A 2 -29.50 -35.77 -14.22
CA MET A 2 -29.38 -34.74 -13.20
C MET A 2 -27.90 -34.73 -12.79
N ASN A 3 -27.41 -33.56 -12.40
CA ASN A 3 -26.03 -33.23 -12.02
C ASN A 3 -25.17 -32.69 -13.18
N ARG A 4 -25.70 -31.66 -13.84
CA ARG A 4 -24.89 -30.65 -14.54
C ARG A 4 -24.92 -29.29 -13.82
N MET A 5 -25.73 -29.17 -12.76
CA MET A 5 -25.96 -27.93 -12.03
C MET A 5 -25.02 -27.81 -10.81
N GLU A 6 -24.71 -28.92 -10.15
CA GLU A 6 -23.75 -28.97 -9.02
C GLU A 6 -22.30 -28.70 -9.47
N ASP A 7 -21.94 -29.04 -10.71
CA ASP A 7 -20.61 -28.75 -11.28
C ASP A 7 -20.39 -27.28 -11.65
N LEU A 8 -21.47 -26.49 -11.80
CA LEU A 8 -21.36 -25.06 -12.11
C LEU A 8 -21.14 -24.23 -10.84
N GLU A 9 -21.80 -24.59 -9.72
CA GLU A 9 -21.63 -23.93 -8.42
C GLU A 9 -20.23 -24.17 -7.82
N ALA A 10 -19.60 -25.30 -8.11
CA ALA A 10 -18.23 -25.59 -7.66
C ALA A 10 -17.14 -24.72 -8.32
N ARG A 11 -17.44 -24.09 -9.47
CA ARG A 11 -16.49 -23.23 -10.19
C ARG A 11 -16.56 -21.76 -9.76
N GLU A 12 -17.67 -21.32 -9.18
CA GLU A 12 -17.85 -19.94 -8.70
C GLU A 12 -17.18 -19.72 -7.33
N ALA A 13 -17.06 -20.75 -6.50
CA ALA A 13 -16.38 -20.67 -5.19
C ALA A 13 -14.86 -20.42 -5.24
N ALA A 14 -14.22 -20.56 -6.41
CA ALA A 14 -12.78 -20.30 -6.58
C ALA A 14 -12.46 -18.84 -6.96
N GLY A 15 -13.48 -18.03 -7.31
CA GLY A 15 -13.29 -16.65 -7.81
C GLY A 15 -13.61 -15.55 -6.79
N GLU A 16 -14.23 -15.87 -5.66
CA GLU A 16 -14.70 -14.87 -4.68
C GLU A 16 -13.64 -14.51 -3.62
N GLY A 17 -12.70 -15.41 -3.30
CA GLY A 17 -11.71 -15.18 -2.23
C GLY A 17 -10.58 -14.19 -2.52
N VAL A 18 -10.45 -13.68 -3.75
CA VAL A 18 -9.39 -12.71 -4.12
C VAL A 18 -9.83 -11.27 -3.83
N LYS A 19 -11.13 -10.99 -3.99
CA LYS A 19 -11.67 -9.63 -3.89
C LYS A 19 -11.63 -9.09 -2.46
N ASP A 20 -11.93 -9.96 -1.49
CA ASP A 20 -11.90 -9.61 -0.07
C ASP A 20 -10.47 -9.35 0.43
N GLN A 21 -9.47 -10.03 -0.13
CA GLN A 21 -8.06 -9.86 0.26
C GLN A 21 -7.45 -8.57 -0.28
N GLU A 22 -7.78 -8.19 -1.51
CA GLU A 22 -7.36 -6.91 -2.10
C GLU A 22 -7.96 -5.72 -1.34
N GLU A 23 -9.24 -5.78 -1.01
CA GLU A 23 -9.93 -4.73 -0.26
C GLU A 23 -9.41 -4.62 1.19
N GLU A 24 -9.10 -5.75 1.84
CA GLU A 24 -8.48 -5.75 3.17
C GLU A 24 -7.06 -5.19 3.15
N SER A 25 -6.27 -5.49 2.10
CA SER A 25 -4.92 -4.94 1.93
C SER A 25 -4.92 -3.43 1.68
N GLU A 26 -5.91 -2.91 0.96
CA GLU A 26 -6.09 -1.47 0.72
C GLU A 26 -6.46 -0.73 2.02
N VAL A 27 -7.37 -1.30 2.82
CA VAL A 27 -7.72 -0.75 4.14
C VAL A 27 -6.51 -0.74 5.08
N GLN A 28 -5.70 -1.81 5.07
CA GLN A 28 -4.47 -1.87 5.86
C GLN A 28 -3.43 -0.84 5.40
N ALA A 29 -3.24 -0.66 4.09
CA ALA A 29 -2.36 0.36 3.52
C ALA A 29 -2.80 1.78 3.93
N ALA A 30 -4.11 2.06 3.89
CA ALA A 30 -4.67 3.32 4.33
C ALA A 30 -4.45 3.57 5.84
N ALA A 31 -4.58 2.54 6.68
CA ALA A 31 -4.31 2.64 8.11
C ALA A 31 -2.82 2.93 8.40
N LEU A 32 -1.90 2.29 7.66
CA LEU A 32 -0.46 2.56 7.76
C LEU A 32 -0.11 3.96 7.29
N LYS A 33 -0.73 4.43 6.20
CA LYS A 33 -0.62 5.82 5.76
C LYS A 33 -0.99 6.78 6.90
N ALA A 34 -2.16 6.59 7.52
CA ALA A 34 -2.60 7.46 8.61
C ALA A 34 -1.60 7.49 9.78
N LYS A 35 -1.00 6.35 10.15
CA LYS A 35 0.09 6.28 11.14
C LYS A 35 1.34 7.03 10.69
N GLY A 36 1.70 6.93 9.41
CA GLY A 36 2.78 7.70 8.79
C GLY A 36 2.56 9.21 8.89
N TYR A 37 1.33 9.67 8.63
CA TYR A 37 0.95 11.09 8.75
C TYR A 37 1.04 11.60 10.19
N ASP A 38 0.53 10.84 11.16
CA ASP A 38 0.64 11.19 12.58
C ASP A 38 2.12 11.26 13.01
N ALA A 39 2.92 10.25 12.64
CA ALA A 39 4.36 10.25 12.93
C ALA A 39 5.08 11.43 12.28
N PHE A 40 4.75 11.77 11.03
CA PHE A 40 5.33 12.90 10.30
C PHE A 40 4.96 14.23 10.97
N SER A 41 3.70 14.37 11.40
CA SER A 41 3.18 15.57 12.09
C SER A 41 3.87 15.77 13.44
N ARG A 42 4.19 14.67 14.13
CA ARG A 42 4.99 14.67 15.38
C ARG A 42 6.50 14.84 15.15
N ARG A 43 6.94 15.06 13.91
CA ARG A 43 8.36 15.16 13.49
C ARG A 43 9.17 13.87 13.71
N HIS A 44 8.51 12.73 13.91
CA HIS A 44 9.14 11.41 13.96
C HIS A 44 9.34 10.87 12.54
N PHE A 45 10.16 11.58 11.76
CA PHE A 45 10.40 11.26 10.35
C PHE A 45 10.93 9.84 10.08
N PRO A 46 11.79 9.23 10.92
CA PRO A 46 12.20 7.84 10.71
C PRO A 46 11.03 6.85 10.80
N ALA A 47 10.16 7.03 11.79
CA ALA A 47 8.98 6.18 11.97
C ALA A 47 7.96 6.42 10.83
N ALA A 48 7.77 7.67 10.40
CA ALA A 48 6.93 7.99 9.25
C ALA A 48 7.39 7.26 7.99
N ALA A 49 8.69 7.29 7.69
CA ALA A 49 9.25 6.58 6.53
C ALA A 49 9.07 5.06 6.62
N GLN A 50 9.13 4.47 7.82
CA GLN A 50 8.85 3.06 8.04
C GLN A 50 7.39 2.71 7.78
N TYR A 51 6.45 3.49 8.32
CA TYR A 51 5.02 3.26 8.08
C TYR A 51 4.65 3.39 6.60
N TYR A 52 5.19 4.39 5.91
CA TYR A 52 4.98 4.50 4.46
C TYR A 52 5.62 3.35 3.68
N SER A 53 6.76 2.82 4.12
CA SER A 53 7.36 1.64 3.48
C SER A 53 6.48 0.40 3.61
N GLN A 54 5.89 0.17 4.79
CA GLN A 54 4.93 -0.92 4.97
C GLN A 54 3.66 -0.70 4.14
N ALA A 55 3.18 0.54 4.02
CA ALA A 55 2.03 0.86 3.17
C ALA A 55 2.32 0.58 1.68
N ILE A 56 3.54 0.86 1.22
CA ILE A 56 4.00 0.58 -0.16
C ILE A 56 4.12 -0.92 -0.42
N GLU A 57 4.50 -1.71 0.58
CA GLU A 57 4.54 -3.18 0.44
C GLU A 57 3.14 -3.78 0.22
N LEU A 58 2.10 -3.14 0.75
CA LEU A 58 0.71 -3.54 0.56
C LEU A 58 0.11 -2.97 -0.73
N ASP A 59 0.39 -1.70 -1.03
CA ASP A 59 -0.02 -1.03 -2.27
C ASP A 59 1.18 -0.36 -2.96
N PRO A 60 1.90 -1.11 -3.82
CA PRO A 60 3.06 -0.58 -4.54
C PRO A 60 2.68 0.34 -5.70
N THR A 61 1.39 0.53 -5.98
CA THR A 61 0.90 1.35 -7.10
C THR A 61 0.63 2.80 -6.68
N SER A 62 0.57 3.05 -5.37
CA SER A 62 0.24 4.37 -4.84
C SER A 62 1.42 5.36 -4.91
N HIS A 63 1.43 6.19 -5.96
CA HIS A 63 2.37 7.32 -6.09
C HIS A 63 2.36 8.26 -4.86
N ILE A 64 1.23 8.36 -4.15
CA ILE A 64 1.08 9.20 -2.96
C ILE A 64 1.99 8.72 -1.83
N MET A 65 2.07 7.41 -1.60
CA MET A 65 2.89 6.85 -0.51
C MET A 65 4.38 7.07 -0.74
N PHE A 66 4.83 6.95 -1.99
CA PHE A 66 6.20 7.28 -2.38
C PHE A 66 6.50 8.77 -2.17
N GLY A 67 5.58 9.66 -2.52
CA GLY A 67 5.71 11.10 -2.26
C GLY A 67 5.81 11.44 -0.76
N ASP A 68 4.96 10.81 0.06
CA ASP A 68 4.95 11.02 1.51
C ASP A 68 6.23 10.46 2.18
N ARG A 69 6.74 9.32 1.69
CA ARG A 69 8.03 8.76 2.11
C ARG A 69 9.20 9.64 1.66
N ALA A 70 9.17 10.17 0.45
CA ALA A 70 10.16 11.13 -0.05
C ALA A 70 10.21 12.39 0.83
N ALA A 71 9.05 12.91 1.24
CA ALA A 71 8.97 14.03 2.18
C ALA A 71 9.60 13.70 3.54
N ALA A 72 9.37 12.50 4.07
CA ALA A 72 10.01 12.03 5.30
C ALA A 72 11.54 11.93 5.14
N TYR A 73 12.03 11.39 4.03
CA TYR A 73 13.46 11.33 3.72
C TYR A 73 14.10 12.70 3.52
N HIS A 74 13.39 13.65 2.91
CA HIS A 74 13.84 15.02 2.77
C HIS A 74 14.04 15.69 4.15
N ARG A 75 13.12 15.46 5.10
CA ARG A 75 13.26 15.94 6.49
C ARG A 75 14.44 15.29 7.23
N LEU A 76 14.79 14.05 6.88
CA LEU A 76 15.96 13.34 7.38
C LEU A 76 17.26 13.69 6.65
N LYS A 77 17.24 14.62 5.70
CA LYS A 77 18.38 14.96 4.82
C LYS A 77 18.91 13.77 4.00
N LYS A 78 18.07 12.75 3.79
CA LYS A 78 18.37 11.59 2.95
C LYS A 78 17.94 11.87 1.51
N TYR A 79 18.54 12.90 0.91
CA TYR A 79 18.09 13.45 -0.38
C TYR A 79 18.16 12.45 -1.54
N LYS A 80 19.13 11.53 -1.53
CA LYS A 80 19.24 10.49 -2.56
C LYS A 80 18.02 9.57 -2.58
N LEU A 81 17.59 9.11 -1.40
CA LEU A 81 16.41 8.26 -1.27
C LEU A 81 15.12 9.02 -1.58
N ALA A 82 15.05 10.31 -1.20
CA ALA A 82 13.90 11.15 -1.56
C ALA A 82 13.78 11.33 -3.08
N LEU A 83 14.90 11.45 -3.80
CA LEU A 83 14.92 11.57 -5.25
C LEU A 83 14.50 10.25 -5.91
N GLU A 84 15.02 9.12 -5.43
CA GLU A 84 14.62 7.79 -5.90
C GLU A 84 13.11 7.55 -5.72
N ASP A 85 12.56 7.86 -4.54
CA ASP A 85 11.11 7.77 -4.30
C ASP A 85 10.32 8.72 -5.21
N SER A 86 10.85 9.91 -5.51
CA SER A 86 10.21 10.87 -6.42
C SER A 86 10.24 10.41 -7.88
N ASP A 87 11.27 9.66 -8.28
CA ASP A 87 11.36 9.07 -9.61
C ASP A 87 10.41 7.88 -9.75
N VAL A 88 10.32 7.03 -8.72
CA VAL A 88 9.33 5.94 -8.66
C VAL A 88 7.91 6.52 -8.70
N ALA A 89 7.60 7.53 -7.88
CA ALA A 89 6.29 8.17 -7.85
C ALA A 89 5.86 8.78 -9.20
N ARG A 90 6.83 9.22 -10.03
CA ARG A 90 6.57 9.73 -11.38
C ARG A 90 6.30 8.61 -12.39
N SER A 91 6.82 7.42 -12.11
CA SER A 91 6.77 6.26 -13.00
C SER A 91 5.61 5.31 -12.71
N CYS A 92 4.94 5.45 -11.56
CA CYS A 92 3.70 4.74 -11.21
C CYS A 92 2.49 5.38 -11.91
#